data_AF-A0A519W7E2-F1
#
_entry.id   AF-A0A519W7E2-F1
#
_cell.length_a   1.000
_cell.length_b   1.000
_cell.length_c   1.000
_cell.angle_alpha   90.00
_cell.angle_beta   90.00
_cell.angle_gamma   90.00
#
_symmetry.space_group_name_H-M   'P 1'
#
loop_
_entity.id
_entity.type
_entity.pdbx_description
1 polymer ?
#
loop_
_entity_poly.entity_id
_entity_poly.type
_entity_poly.pdbx_seq_one_letter_code
_entity_poly.pdbx_strand_id
1 'polypeptide(L)'
;MNILKFGGTSVGSQESINALISLVKPNAQSENPIVVLSAMSGVTNALLEMAENARNLQEYSASLKEVEEKHFKVIRALLPASAQNPVLTKLKIFFNELEDILQSVYNLRELSPQTKDLILSYGERCSTAMISHIAKQQFPDALYVDGSELIKTDNNFGQAKVNTNLSEMLINDFYTANAGKLLFVTGFISSNDEGRVTTLGRGGSDYTAAIWGAALNAEEIQIWTDVDGMLTADPRIVNKAFSLPELSYTEAMELSYFGAKVIYPPTMIPAFLKRIPIVIKNTFNINFAGTYIKHGTSPSNLPIKGISSIDEISILNLSGSGMVGKAGFSGRLFSLLSREQINVVLITQSSSEHSITFAVKPADSLKALSLINKEFELELQAKKLEYPEVENGLSVLAIVGENMKRTPGMSGKLFSALGRNGVNVRAIAQGSSEYNISVIISKADLSKAVNAVHDAFYADLKKTLNVFCLGTGNIGKTLFQQLVNQMPFLADNNDLQVKVMGISNTRKMLLNPNGIDLNNWEQELDEQDTPASLPEFIKKMRAMNLPNCVFVDNTA
;
A
#
# COMPACT_ATOMS: atom_id res chain seq x y z
N MET A 1 22.67 -9.19 -11.69
CA MET A 1 22.38 -7.74 -11.84
C MET A 1 21.06 -7.32 -11.20
N ASN A 2 21.04 -6.15 -10.54
CA ASN A 2 19.85 -5.56 -9.89
C ASN A 2 19.34 -4.30 -10.63
N ILE A 3 18.02 -4.09 -10.57
CA ILE A 3 17.36 -2.84 -11.02
C ILE A 3 16.94 -2.03 -9.79
N LEU A 4 17.34 -0.76 -9.71
CA LEU A 4 17.04 0.12 -8.58
C LEU A 4 16.14 1.27 -9.06
N LYS A 5 14.89 1.29 -8.64
CA LYS A 5 13.96 2.38 -8.97
C LYS A 5 13.82 3.35 -7.81
N PHE A 6 13.95 4.65 -8.06
CA PHE A 6 13.73 5.69 -7.07
C PHE A 6 12.50 6.54 -7.41
N GLY A 7 11.55 6.63 -6.47
CA GLY A 7 10.37 7.48 -6.60
C GLY A 7 10.66 8.97 -6.42
N GLY A 8 9.68 9.83 -6.70
CA GLY A 8 9.86 11.28 -6.71
C GLY A 8 10.30 11.88 -5.37
N THR A 9 9.88 11.32 -4.23
CA THR A 9 10.36 11.72 -2.89
C THR A 9 11.82 11.31 -2.65
N SER A 10 12.25 10.21 -3.26
CA SER A 10 13.62 9.70 -3.22
C SER A 10 14.59 10.44 -4.14
N VAL A 11 14.10 11.34 -4.98
CA VAL A 11 14.91 12.23 -5.83
C VAL A 11 14.55 13.72 -5.68
N GLY A 12 13.72 14.05 -4.69
CA GLY A 12 13.09 15.37 -4.57
C GLY A 12 13.92 16.45 -3.88
N SER A 13 15.01 16.08 -3.20
CA SER A 13 15.86 17.00 -2.42
C SER A 13 17.34 16.64 -2.50
N GLN A 14 18.18 17.53 -1.97
CA GLN A 14 19.62 17.34 -1.86
C GLN A 14 19.94 16.09 -1.02
N GLU A 15 19.24 15.91 0.10
CA GLU A 15 19.39 14.79 1.03
C GLU A 15 19.03 13.47 0.34
N SER A 16 17.90 13.42 -0.36
CA SER A 16 17.45 12.21 -1.05
C SER A 16 18.43 11.80 -2.17
N ILE A 17 18.96 12.75 -2.94
CA ILE A 17 19.94 12.47 -4.01
C ILE A 17 21.27 11.98 -3.43
N ASN A 18 21.73 12.56 -2.31
CA ASN A 18 22.92 12.05 -1.62
C ASN A 18 22.71 10.62 -1.07
N ALA A 19 21.52 10.33 -0.54
CA ALA A 19 21.16 8.99 -0.10
C ALA A 19 21.17 8.00 -1.28
N LEU A 20 20.56 8.37 -2.41
CA LEU A 20 20.57 7.59 -3.65
C LEU A 20 22.01 7.28 -4.11
N ILE A 21 22.87 8.28 -4.22
CA ILE A 21 24.27 8.09 -4.65
C ILE A 21 25.01 7.15 -3.68
N SER A 22 24.74 7.28 -2.38
CA SER A 22 25.34 6.40 -1.35
C SER A 22 24.84 4.96 -1.45
N LEU A 23 23.58 4.74 -1.86
CA LEU A 23 22.99 3.42 -2.08
C LEU A 23 23.55 2.72 -3.32
N VAL A 24 23.91 3.48 -4.34
CA VAL A 24 24.49 2.91 -5.57
C VAL A 24 25.94 2.48 -5.36
N LYS A 25 26.69 3.13 -4.45
CA LYS A 25 28.13 2.84 -4.22
C LYS A 25 28.46 1.37 -3.94
N PRO A 26 27.85 0.67 -2.98
CA PRO A 26 28.22 -0.70 -2.67
C PRO A 26 27.86 -1.66 -3.80
N ASN A 27 26.72 -1.42 -4.47
CA ASN A 27 26.29 -2.23 -5.61
C ASN A 27 27.27 -2.08 -6.78
N ALA A 28 27.65 -0.85 -7.12
CA ALA A 28 28.58 -0.54 -8.21
C ALA A 28 30.01 -1.12 -8.04
N GLN A 29 30.37 -1.60 -6.84
CA GLN A 29 31.65 -2.28 -6.58
C GLN A 29 31.62 -3.79 -6.90
N SER A 30 30.44 -4.39 -7.05
CA SER A 30 30.27 -5.82 -7.36
C SER A 30 29.73 -6.02 -8.77
N GLU A 31 28.61 -5.36 -9.09
CA GLU A 31 27.98 -5.38 -10.41
C GLU A 31 27.16 -4.09 -10.56
N ASN A 32 27.36 -3.35 -11.67
CA ASN A 32 26.70 -2.05 -11.84
C ASN A 32 25.18 -2.22 -11.95
N PRO A 33 24.39 -1.67 -11.02
CA PRO A 33 22.94 -1.73 -11.11
C PRO A 33 22.44 -0.82 -12.23
N ILE A 34 21.19 -1.02 -12.65
CA ILE A 34 20.48 -0.06 -13.51
C ILE A 34 19.58 0.79 -12.63
N VAL A 35 19.74 2.11 -12.69
CA VAL A 35 19.02 3.06 -11.86
C VAL A 35 17.88 3.69 -12.67
N VAL A 36 16.63 3.46 -12.27
CA VAL A 36 15.44 4.04 -12.90
C VAL A 36 14.92 5.19 -12.04
N LEU A 37 14.72 6.37 -12.64
CA LEU A 37 14.35 7.58 -11.90
C LEU A 37 12.97 8.11 -12.32
N SER A 38 12.14 8.45 -11.33
CA SER A 38 10.96 9.30 -11.53
C SER A 38 11.33 10.78 -11.57
N ALA A 39 10.41 11.63 -12.01
CA ALA A 39 10.50 13.07 -11.81
C ALA A 39 10.64 13.45 -10.32
N MET A 40 11.24 14.61 -10.03
CA MET A 40 11.30 15.14 -8.66
C MET A 40 9.88 15.31 -8.08
N SER A 41 9.73 15.09 -6.77
CA SER A 41 8.43 15.20 -6.07
C SER A 41 7.67 16.48 -6.46
N GLY A 42 6.41 16.32 -6.88
CA GLY A 42 5.51 17.39 -7.30
C GLY A 42 5.68 17.89 -8.74
N VAL A 43 6.77 17.57 -9.44
CA VAL A 43 7.04 18.11 -10.80
C VAL A 43 6.04 17.61 -11.83
N THR A 44 5.70 16.31 -11.85
CA THR A 44 4.72 15.77 -12.81
C THR A 44 3.33 16.42 -12.64
N ASN A 45 2.92 16.71 -11.40
CA ASN A 45 1.67 17.41 -11.14
C ASN A 45 1.71 18.86 -11.62
N ALA A 46 2.82 19.57 -11.37
CA ALA A 46 3.02 20.92 -11.88
C ALA A 46 3.02 20.97 -13.42
N LEU A 47 3.65 20.00 -14.09
CA LEU A 47 3.64 19.87 -15.56
C LEU A 47 2.22 19.68 -16.10
N LEU A 48 1.42 18.84 -15.44
CA LEU A 48 0.02 18.63 -15.79
C LEU A 48 -0.80 19.91 -15.63
N GLU A 49 -0.65 20.58 -14.48
CA GLU A 49 -1.36 21.83 -14.17
C GLU A 49 -0.98 22.94 -15.15
N MET A 50 0.31 23.10 -15.48
CA MET A 50 0.77 24.06 -16.48
C MET A 50 0.15 23.79 -17.86
N ALA A 51 0.05 22.53 -18.28
CA ALA A 51 -0.57 22.17 -19.56
C ALA A 51 -2.07 22.52 -19.59
N GLU A 52 -2.79 22.24 -18.50
CA GLU A 52 -4.21 22.58 -18.39
C GLU A 52 -4.44 24.10 -18.31
N ASN A 53 -3.61 24.82 -17.55
CA ASN A 53 -3.64 26.28 -17.46
C ASN A 53 -3.36 26.90 -18.82
N ALA A 54 -2.33 26.44 -19.54
CA ALA A 54 -2.02 26.90 -20.89
C ALA A 54 -3.25 26.73 -21.81
N ARG A 55 -3.88 25.55 -21.83
CA ARG A 55 -5.09 25.29 -22.64
C ARG A 55 -6.22 26.27 -22.31
N ASN A 56 -6.37 26.64 -21.04
CA ASN A 56 -7.44 27.49 -20.55
C ASN A 56 -7.10 29.00 -20.56
N LEU A 57 -6.02 29.41 -21.23
CA LEU A 57 -5.51 30.80 -21.26
C LEU A 57 -5.19 31.37 -19.88
N GLN A 58 -4.74 30.51 -18.97
CA GLN A 58 -4.30 30.89 -17.64
C GLN A 58 -2.76 30.99 -17.60
N GLU A 59 -2.25 31.71 -16.60
CA GLU A 59 -0.82 31.92 -16.39
C GLU A 59 -0.14 30.59 -15.99
N TYR A 60 1.02 30.31 -16.57
CA TYR A 60 1.82 29.10 -16.30
C TYR A 60 3.33 29.36 -16.19
N SER A 61 3.81 30.54 -16.56
CA SER A 61 5.25 30.85 -16.65
C SER A 61 5.91 30.97 -15.27
N ALA A 62 5.17 31.44 -14.26
CA ALA A 62 5.62 31.43 -12.88
C ALA A 62 5.88 30.00 -12.37
N SER A 63 4.97 29.07 -12.66
CA SER A 63 5.13 27.64 -12.30
C SER A 63 6.30 27.01 -13.04
N LEU A 64 6.49 27.33 -14.32
CA LEU A 64 7.63 26.83 -15.11
C LEU A 64 8.96 27.27 -14.50
N LYS A 65 9.06 28.55 -14.12
CA LYS A 65 10.24 29.12 -13.47
C LYS A 65 10.51 28.51 -12.10
N GLU A 66 9.46 28.20 -11.32
CA GLU A 66 9.61 27.51 -10.04
C GLU A 66 10.19 26.10 -10.21
N VAL A 67 9.68 25.34 -11.19
CA VAL A 67 10.21 24.01 -11.52
C VAL A 67 11.65 24.10 -12.00
N GLU A 68 12.00 25.08 -12.83
CA GLU A 68 13.38 25.32 -13.26
C GLU A 68 14.31 25.59 -12.07
N GLU A 69 13.95 26.56 -11.23
CA GLU A 69 14.78 26.96 -10.09
C GLU A 69 14.92 25.82 -9.06
N LYS A 70 13.89 24.97 -8.91
CA LYS A 70 13.96 23.76 -8.09
C LYS A 70 15.09 22.82 -8.52
N HIS A 71 15.26 22.60 -9.82
CA HIS A 71 16.35 21.77 -10.34
C HIS A 71 17.71 22.48 -10.22
N PHE A 72 17.77 23.78 -10.54
CA PHE A 72 19.01 24.54 -10.49
C PHE A 72 19.57 24.65 -9.06
N LYS A 73 18.69 24.78 -8.07
CA LYS A 73 19.09 24.78 -6.65
C LYS A 73 19.81 23.49 -6.26
N VAL A 74 19.32 22.34 -6.71
CA VAL A 74 19.96 21.04 -6.44
C VAL A 74 21.34 20.96 -7.09
N ILE A 75 21.47 21.40 -8.35
CA ILE A 75 22.74 21.45 -9.07
C ILE A 75 23.75 22.32 -8.32
N ARG A 76 23.36 23.52 -7.94
CA ARG A 76 24.24 24.47 -7.22
C ARG A 76 24.67 23.93 -5.86
N ALA A 77 23.82 23.13 -5.21
CA ALA A 77 24.11 22.55 -3.89
C ALA A 77 25.00 21.30 -3.96
N LEU A 78 24.88 20.48 -5.01
CA LEU A 78 25.56 19.17 -5.10
C LEU A 78 26.78 19.16 -6.01
N LEU A 79 26.95 20.16 -6.89
CA LEU A 79 28.07 20.22 -7.82
C LEU A 79 29.00 21.40 -7.55
N PRO A 80 30.32 21.22 -7.68
CA PRO A 80 31.25 22.33 -7.69
C PRO A 80 31.01 23.22 -8.93
N ALA A 81 31.31 24.51 -8.81
CA ALA A 81 31.04 25.50 -9.88
C ALA A 81 31.58 25.09 -11.27
N SER A 82 32.74 24.42 -11.31
CA SER A 82 33.36 23.91 -12.55
C SER A 82 32.54 22.82 -13.27
N ALA A 83 31.69 22.08 -12.54
CA ALA A 83 30.90 20.97 -13.07
C ALA A 83 29.43 21.35 -13.33
N GLN A 84 28.99 22.56 -12.97
CA GLN A 84 27.58 22.99 -13.07
C GLN A 84 27.16 23.34 -14.51
N ASN A 85 28.01 24.03 -15.28
CA ASN A 85 27.63 24.56 -16.60
C ASN A 85 27.07 23.51 -17.57
N PRO A 86 27.69 22.33 -17.76
CA PRO A 86 27.19 21.34 -18.72
C PRO A 86 25.75 20.89 -18.44
N VAL A 87 25.43 20.63 -17.16
CA VAL A 87 24.09 20.17 -16.77
C VAL A 87 23.07 21.32 -16.77
N LEU A 88 23.45 22.52 -16.33
CA LEU A 88 22.58 23.70 -16.40
C LEU A 88 22.19 24.02 -17.85
N THR A 89 23.15 23.99 -18.78
CA THR A 89 22.87 24.20 -20.21
C THR A 89 21.91 23.15 -20.75
N LYS A 90 22.13 21.87 -20.43
CA LYS A 90 21.25 20.78 -20.88
C LYS A 90 19.81 20.95 -20.37
N LEU A 91 19.65 21.26 -19.08
CA LEU A 91 18.34 21.52 -18.50
C LEU A 91 17.69 22.78 -19.08
N LYS A 92 18.47 23.84 -19.35
CA LYS A 92 17.93 25.06 -19.94
C LYS A 92 17.34 24.81 -21.34
N ILE A 93 17.99 23.96 -22.13
CA ILE A 93 17.45 23.51 -23.43
C ILE A 93 16.10 22.82 -23.22
N PHE A 94 16.01 21.87 -22.27
CA PHE A 94 14.75 21.19 -21.97
C PHE A 94 13.64 22.14 -21.50
N PHE A 95 13.94 23.12 -20.65
CA PHE A 95 12.95 24.09 -20.20
C PHE A 95 12.48 25.03 -21.31
N ASN A 96 13.37 25.43 -22.22
CA ASN A 96 12.98 26.23 -23.38
C ASN A 96 12.10 25.42 -24.35
N GLU A 97 12.46 24.16 -24.64
CA GLU A 97 11.62 23.27 -25.46
C GLU A 97 10.22 23.08 -24.83
N LEU A 98 10.16 22.90 -23.50
CA LEU A 98 8.91 22.80 -22.76
C LEU A 98 8.08 24.10 -22.85
N GLU A 99 8.72 25.26 -22.71
CA GLU A 99 8.09 26.58 -22.84
C GLU A 99 7.45 26.76 -24.23
N ASP A 100 8.17 26.40 -25.30
CA ASP A 100 7.68 26.48 -26.67
C ASP A 100 6.43 25.60 -26.89
N ILE A 101 6.43 24.40 -26.29
CA ILE A 101 5.28 23.48 -26.35
C ILE A 101 4.08 24.05 -25.58
N LEU A 102 4.30 24.57 -24.36
CA LEU A 102 3.24 25.19 -23.56
C LEU A 102 2.67 26.43 -24.26
N GLN A 103 3.52 27.25 -24.89
CA GLN A 103 3.08 28.41 -25.67
C GLN A 103 2.25 27.99 -26.88
N SER A 104 2.60 26.86 -27.51
CA SER A 104 1.80 26.29 -28.60
C SER A 104 0.41 25.84 -28.12
N VAL A 105 0.34 25.15 -26.97
CA VAL A 105 -0.93 24.77 -26.32
C VAL A 105 -1.76 26.00 -25.97
N TYR A 106 -1.13 27.07 -25.45
CA TYR A 106 -1.78 28.33 -25.13
C TYR A 106 -2.37 29.02 -26.36
N ASN A 107 -1.60 29.07 -27.45
CA ASN A 107 -2.02 29.72 -28.70
C ASN A 107 -3.16 28.95 -29.39
N LEU A 108 -3.08 27.62 -29.42
CA LEU A 108 -4.06 26.75 -30.06
C LEU A 108 -5.30 26.49 -29.18
N ARG A 109 -5.17 26.63 -27.86
CA ARG A 109 -6.18 26.27 -26.84
C ARG A 109 -6.57 24.79 -26.90
N GLU A 110 -5.62 23.96 -27.32
CA GLU A 110 -5.82 22.52 -27.49
C GLU A 110 -4.68 21.76 -26.80
N LEU A 111 -5.06 20.76 -26.01
CA LEU A 111 -4.13 19.83 -25.36
C LEU A 111 -4.49 18.42 -25.79
N SER A 112 -3.84 17.93 -26.85
CA SER A 112 -3.98 16.53 -27.26
C SER A 112 -3.33 15.60 -26.24
N PRO A 113 -3.79 14.33 -26.12
CA PRO A 113 -3.11 13.32 -25.30
C PRO A 113 -1.62 13.14 -25.63
N GLN A 114 -1.26 13.24 -26.91
CA GLN A 114 0.12 13.17 -27.38
C GLN A 114 0.97 14.34 -26.85
N THR A 115 0.46 15.57 -26.98
CA THR A 115 1.16 16.77 -26.49
C THR A 115 1.30 16.70 -24.97
N LYS A 116 0.28 16.20 -24.27
CA LYS A 116 0.31 15.97 -22.84
C LYS A 116 1.41 15.00 -22.43
N ASP A 117 1.52 13.85 -23.07
CA ASP A 117 2.59 12.88 -22.81
C ASP A 117 3.99 13.49 -23.00
N LEU A 118 4.17 14.27 -24.07
CA LEU A 118 5.43 14.98 -24.32
C LEU A 118 5.76 15.99 -23.21
N ILE A 119 4.80 16.80 -22.76
CA ILE A 119 4.98 17.76 -21.66
C ILE A 119 5.37 17.02 -20.37
N LEU A 120 4.66 15.96 -20.01
CA LEU A 120 4.91 15.22 -18.78
C LEU A 120 6.30 14.56 -18.77
N SER A 121 6.80 14.15 -19.95
CA SER A 121 8.11 13.48 -20.07
C SER A 121 9.29 14.31 -19.58
N TYR A 122 9.17 15.65 -19.58
CA TYR A 122 10.25 16.53 -19.11
C TYR A 122 10.57 16.35 -17.63
N GLY A 123 9.64 15.84 -16.81
CA GLY A 123 9.90 15.54 -15.41
C GLY A 123 11.03 14.53 -15.24
N GLU A 124 10.91 13.37 -15.89
CA GLU A 124 11.90 12.30 -15.85
C GLU A 124 13.17 12.65 -16.65
N ARG A 125 13.05 13.33 -17.80
CA ARG A 125 14.22 13.79 -18.59
C ARG A 125 15.10 14.74 -17.78
N CYS A 126 14.50 15.75 -17.13
CA CYS A 126 15.25 16.72 -16.32
C CYS A 126 15.89 16.06 -15.09
N SER A 127 15.12 15.29 -14.32
CA SER A 127 15.63 14.63 -13.11
C SER A 127 16.75 13.63 -13.42
N THR A 128 16.58 12.79 -14.45
CA THR A 128 17.57 11.77 -14.81
C THR A 128 18.84 12.39 -15.39
N ALA A 129 18.73 13.41 -16.25
CA ALA A 129 19.88 14.12 -16.79
C ALA A 129 20.67 14.84 -15.68
N MET A 130 19.96 15.46 -14.74
CA MET A 130 20.58 16.11 -13.58
C MET A 130 21.31 15.11 -12.68
N ILE A 131 20.61 14.06 -12.25
CA ILE A 131 21.14 13.11 -11.26
C ILE A 131 22.27 12.27 -11.83
N SER A 132 22.17 11.82 -13.09
CA SER A 132 23.28 11.11 -13.75
C SER A 132 24.55 11.95 -13.85
N HIS A 133 24.43 13.26 -14.10
CA HIS A 133 25.58 14.17 -14.12
C HIS A 133 26.16 14.44 -12.73
N ILE A 134 25.31 14.50 -11.70
CA ILE A 134 25.78 14.55 -10.30
C ILE A 134 26.52 13.26 -9.94
N ALA A 135 25.96 12.10 -10.32
CA ALA A 135 26.55 10.80 -10.07
C ALA A 135 27.93 10.64 -10.74
N LYS A 136 28.17 11.28 -11.91
CA LYS A 136 29.48 11.28 -12.58
C LYS A 136 30.66 11.77 -11.72
N GLN A 137 30.40 12.58 -10.69
CA GLN A 137 31.44 13.02 -9.76
C GLN A 137 32.04 11.85 -8.96
N GLN A 138 31.27 10.77 -8.78
CA GLN A 138 31.67 9.60 -8.01
C GLN A 138 31.77 8.33 -8.87
N PHE A 139 31.06 8.31 -10.00
CA PHE A 139 31.02 7.20 -10.95
C PHE A 139 31.28 7.74 -12.37
N PRO A 140 32.54 7.83 -12.82
CA PRO A 140 32.87 8.43 -14.12
C PRO A 140 32.11 7.82 -15.32
N ASP A 141 31.77 6.52 -15.23
CA ASP A 141 31.04 5.78 -16.27
C ASP A 141 29.50 5.88 -16.16
N ALA A 142 28.97 6.77 -15.31
CA ALA A 142 27.54 7.01 -15.22
C ALA A 142 26.97 7.56 -16.54
N LEU A 143 25.96 6.90 -17.08
CA LEU A 143 25.35 7.22 -18.37
C LEU A 143 23.87 7.57 -18.22
N TYR A 144 23.48 8.73 -18.77
CA TYR A 144 22.07 9.08 -18.97
C TYR A 144 21.48 8.24 -20.11
N VAL A 145 20.32 7.65 -19.87
CA VAL A 145 19.57 6.84 -20.85
C VAL A 145 18.14 7.35 -20.92
N ASP A 146 17.71 7.74 -22.12
CA ASP A 146 16.33 8.12 -22.36
C ASP A 146 15.50 6.86 -22.68
N GLY A 147 14.65 6.45 -21.73
CA GLY A 147 13.77 5.29 -21.85
C GLY A 147 12.85 5.33 -23.07
N SER A 148 12.55 6.52 -23.61
CA SER A 148 11.78 6.65 -24.86
C SER A 148 12.51 6.10 -26.08
N GLU A 149 13.84 6.01 -26.06
CA GLU A 149 14.61 5.43 -27.16
C GLU A 149 14.46 3.90 -27.20
N LEU A 150 14.26 3.27 -26.04
CA LEU A 150 14.37 1.81 -25.87
C LEU A 150 13.03 1.11 -25.62
N ILE A 151 12.08 1.77 -24.97
CA ILE A 151 10.75 1.20 -24.67
C ILE A 151 9.77 1.65 -25.76
N LYS A 152 9.28 0.69 -26.54
CA LYS A 152 8.34 0.92 -27.65
C LYS A 152 6.91 0.58 -27.24
N THR A 153 5.96 1.42 -27.64
CA THR A 153 4.53 1.27 -27.30
C THR A 153 3.61 1.50 -28.50
N ASP A 154 2.31 1.25 -28.31
CA ASP A 154 1.27 1.74 -29.22
C ASP A 154 1.00 3.27 -29.05
N ASN A 155 -0.01 3.75 -29.78
CA ASN A 155 -0.45 5.16 -29.79
C ASN A 155 -1.49 5.49 -28.69
N ASN A 156 -1.67 4.63 -27.69
CA ASN A 156 -2.65 4.87 -26.62
C ASN A 156 -2.06 5.83 -25.56
N PHE A 157 -1.80 7.08 -25.95
CA PHE A 157 -1.18 8.13 -25.12
C PHE A 157 -1.85 8.25 -23.73
N GLY A 158 -1.03 8.49 -22.71
CA GLY A 158 -1.42 8.52 -21.30
C GLY A 158 -1.38 7.17 -20.58
N GLN A 159 -1.49 6.06 -21.31
CA GLN A 159 -1.44 4.69 -20.78
C GLN A 159 -1.06 3.69 -21.88
N ALA A 160 0.06 3.98 -22.54
CA ALA A 160 0.47 3.28 -23.74
C ALA A 160 0.85 1.82 -23.45
N LYS A 161 0.47 0.91 -24.35
CA LYS A 161 0.75 -0.52 -24.20
C LYS A 161 2.12 -0.84 -24.79
N VAL A 162 2.97 -1.48 -23.99
CA VAL A 162 4.34 -1.83 -24.37
C VAL A 162 4.37 -2.95 -25.41
N ASN A 163 5.15 -2.76 -26.45
CA ASN A 163 5.61 -3.81 -27.36
C ASN A 163 6.80 -4.53 -26.70
N THR A 164 6.48 -5.57 -25.93
CA THR A 164 7.46 -6.29 -25.09
C THR A 164 8.61 -6.85 -25.92
N ASN A 165 8.33 -7.55 -27.02
CA ASN A 165 9.37 -8.22 -27.81
C ASN A 165 10.39 -7.23 -28.38
N LEU A 166 9.92 -6.11 -28.95
CA LEU A 166 10.80 -5.08 -29.51
C LEU A 166 11.59 -4.37 -28.41
N SER A 167 10.93 -4.03 -27.31
CA SER A 167 11.58 -3.33 -26.19
C SER A 167 12.65 -4.20 -25.53
N GLU A 168 12.38 -5.50 -25.32
CA GLU A 168 13.37 -6.44 -24.77
C GLU A 168 14.60 -6.55 -25.67
N MET A 169 14.44 -6.61 -27.00
CA MET A 169 15.55 -6.62 -27.95
C MET A 169 16.40 -5.36 -27.84
N LEU A 170 15.77 -4.18 -27.93
CA LEU A 170 16.47 -2.89 -27.87
C LEU A 170 17.22 -2.70 -26.54
N ILE A 171 16.61 -3.09 -25.42
CA ILE A 171 17.23 -3.02 -24.10
C ILE A 171 18.45 -3.94 -24.01
N ASN A 172 18.36 -5.18 -24.50
CA ASN A 172 19.48 -6.12 -24.49
C ASN A 172 20.65 -5.62 -25.36
N ASP A 173 20.36 -5.13 -26.57
CA ASP A 173 21.38 -4.58 -27.48
C ASP A 173 22.06 -3.36 -26.87
N PHE A 174 21.28 -2.43 -26.31
CA PHE A 174 21.80 -1.24 -25.65
C PHE A 174 22.66 -1.57 -24.43
N TYR A 175 22.20 -2.50 -23.60
CA TYR A 175 22.93 -2.95 -22.41
C TYR A 175 24.26 -3.61 -22.79
N THR A 176 24.25 -4.48 -23.81
CA THR A 176 25.46 -5.14 -24.33
C THR A 176 26.46 -4.13 -24.89
N ALA A 177 25.99 -3.13 -25.65
CA ALA A 177 26.84 -2.06 -26.19
C ALA A 177 27.43 -1.13 -25.10
N ASN A 178 26.85 -1.13 -23.90
CA ASN A 178 27.25 -0.30 -22.77
C ASN A 178 27.66 -1.14 -21.55
N ALA A 179 28.15 -2.36 -21.79
CA ALA A 179 28.56 -3.28 -20.74
C ALA A 179 29.52 -2.61 -19.75
N GLY A 180 29.26 -2.81 -18.46
CA GLY A 180 30.06 -2.23 -17.38
C GLY A 180 29.78 -0.76 -17.06
N LYS A 181 28.89 -0.05 -17.77
CA LYS A 181 28.49 1.31 -17.39
C LYS A 181 27.39 1.31 -16.33
N LEU A 182 27.33 2.37 -15.53
CA LEU A 182 26.25 2.61 -14.57
C LEU A 182 25.12 3.39 -15.27
N LEU A 183 24.02 2.73 -15.58
CA LEU A 183 22.94 3.31 -16.38
C LEU A 183 21.92 4.03 -15.49
N PHE A 184 21.61 5.28 -15.83
CA PHE A 184 20.53 6.09 -15.25
C PHE A 184 19.44 6.28 -16.31
N VAL A 185 18.34 5.57 -16.14
CA VAL A 185 17.24 5.47 -17.10
C VAL A 185 16.06 6.33 -16.65
N THR A 186 15.48 7.08 -17.58
CA THR A 186 14.20 7.77 -17.33
C THR A 186 13.08 6.75 -17.11
N GLY A 187 12.37 6.85 -15.99
CA GLY A 187 11.14 6.10 -15.77
C GLY A 187 9.97 6.66 -16.57
N PHE A 188 8.79 6.01 -16.50
CA PHE A 188 7.48 6.53 -16.94
C PHE A 188 7.30 6.79 -18.44
N ILE A 189 8.36 7.09 -19.19
CA ILE A 189 8.33 7.53 -20.57
C ILE A 189 8.76 6.42 -21.53
N SER A 190 8.18 6.44 -22.73
CA SER A 190 8.39 5.50 -23.83
C SER A 190 8.21 6.23 -25.17
N SER A 191 8.29 5.52 -26.31
CA SER A 191 7.85 6.08 -27.59
C SER A 191 7.07 5.08 -28.44
N ASN A 192 6.25 5.60 -29.35
CA ASN A 192 5.63 4.77 -30.37
C ASN A 192 6.59 4.48 -31.56
N ASP A 193 6.11 3.76 -32.56
CA ASP A 193 6.88 3.40 -33.76
C ASP A 193 7.30 4.61 -34.61
N GLU A 194 6.63 5.76 -34.46
CA GLU A 194 6.97 7.02 -35.13
C GLU A 194 7.98 7.87 -34.32
N GLY A 195 8.43 7.38 -33.16
CA GLY A 195 9.33 8.11 -32.26
C GLY A 195 8.64 9.23 -31.48
N ARG A 196 7.30 9.27 -31.43
CA ARG A 196 6.55 10.20 -30.56
C ARG A 196 6.59 9.69 -29.13
N VAL A 197 6.87 10.58 -28.18
CA VAL A 197 6.89 10.27 -26.75
C VAL A 197 5.50 9.84 -26.29
N THR A 198 5.47 8.74 -25.56
CA THR A 198 4.29 8.19 -24.89
C THR A 198 4.58 8.02 -23.40
N THR A 199 3.54 7.94 -22.58
CA THR A 199 3.67 7.62 -21.16
C THR A 199 3.02 6.27 -20.82
N LEU A 200 3.62 5.59 -19.84
CA LEU A 200 3.21 4.28 -19.37
C LEU A 200 2.03 4.32 -18.38
N GLY A 201 1.50 5.50 -18.10
CA GLY A 201 0.42 5.73 -17.15
C GLY A 201 0.85 5.59 -15.67
N ARG A 202 -0.13 5.30 -14.82
CA ARG A 202 0.06 5.26 -13.36
C ARG A 202 1.14 4.24 -12.97
N GLY A 203 2.05 4.63 -12.09
CA GLY A 203 3.16 3.77 -11.67
C GLY A 203 4.19 3.50 -12.77
N GLY A 204 4.19 4.30 -13.85
CA GLY A 204 5.01 4.03 -15.03
C GLY A 204 6.51 3.90 -14.76
N SER A 205 7.08 4.59 -13.77
CA SER A 205 8.49 4.39 -13.41
C SER A 205 8.76 3.02 -12.76
N ASP A 206 7.83 2.50 -11.95
CA ASP A 206 7.94 1.12 -11.43
C ASP A 206 7.81 0.12 -12.58
N TYR A 207 6.93 0.43 -13.54
CA TYR A 207 6.76 -0.41 -14.73
C TYR A 207 8.01 -0.41 -15.62
N THR A 208 8.65 0.75 -15.82
CA THR A 208 9.95 0.84 -16.49
C THR A 208 10.98 -0.08 -15.83
N ALA A 209 11.08 -0.06 -14.50
CA ALA A 209 11.99 -0.94 -13.77
C ALA A 209 11.67 -2.44 -13.97
N ALA A 210 10.38 -2.80 -13.97
CA ALA A 210 9.96 -4.16 -14.25
C ALA A 210 10.24 -4.60 -15.70
N ILE A 211 10.07 -3.72 -16.69
CA ILE A 211 10.38 -3.99 -18.10
C ILE A 211 11.88 -4.25 -18.26
N TRP A 212 12.74 -3.38 -17.69
CA TRP A 212 14.19 -3.57 -17.74
C TRP A 212 14.63 -4.84 -17.00
N GLY A 213 14.05 -5.10 -15.82
CA GLY A 213 14.32 -6.32 -15.07
C GLY A 213 13.95 -7.58 -15.85
N ALA A 214 12.77 -7.59 -16.48
CA ALA A 214 12.31 -8.70 -17.30
C ALA A 214 13.16 -8.91 -18.57
N ALA A 215 13.56 -7.82 -19.25
CA ALA A 215 14.36 -7.87 -20.46
C ALA A 215 15.75 -8.46 -20.20
N LEU A 216 16.35 -8.13 -19.06
CA LEU A 216 17.73 -8.50 -18.70
C LEU A 216 17.80 -9.69 -17.75
N ASN A 217 16.66 -10.31 -17.42
CA ASN A 217 16.53 -11.37 -16.41
C ASN A 217 17.24 -11.00 -15.09
N ALA A 218 16.95 -9.81 -14.57
CA ALA A 218 17.54 -9.30 -13.34
C ALA A 218 17.30 -10.26 -12.16
N GLU A 219 18.21 -10.24 -11.20
CA GLU A 219 18.10 -11.04 -9.96
C GLU A 219 16.98 -10.52 -9.06
N GLU A 220 16.89 -9.19 -8.92
CA GLU A 220 15.82 -8.51 -8.21
C GLU A 220 15.58 -7.09 -8.73
N ILE A 221 14.36 -6.61 -8.50
CA ILE A 221 13.95 -5.23 -8.76
C ILE A 221 13.68 -4.56 -7.42
N GLN A 222 14.52 -3.60 -7.04
CA GLN A 222 14.33 -2.82 -5.81
C GLN A 222 13.55 -1.54 -6.10
N ILE A 223 12.43 -1.35 -5.39
CA ILE A 223 11.63 -0.14 -5.41
C ILE A 223 11.94 0.67 -4.15
N TRP A 224 12.67 1.77 -4.32
CA TRP A 224 13.06 2.69 -3.26
C TRP A 224 12.03 3.81 -3.13
N THR A 225 11.41 3.85 -1.95
CA THR A 225 10.33 4.79 -1.58
C THR A 225 10.63 5.42 -0.22
N ASP A 226 9.66 6.14 0.34
CA ASP A 226 9.71 6.83 1.63
C ASP A 226 9.07 6.07 2.80
N VAL A 227 8.75 4.78 2.60
CA VAL A 227 8.13 3.90 3.61
C VAL A 227 8.93 2.61 3.77
N ASP A 228 8.90 2.05 4.98
CA ASP A 228 9.51 0.77 5.32
C ASP A 228 8.69 -0.40 4.76
N GLY A 229 8.68 -0.55 3.43
CA GLY A 229 8.05 -1.67 2.74
C GLY A 229 6.53 -1.57 2.66
N MET A 230 5.86 -2.73 2.60
CA MET A 230 4.42 -2.85 2.75
C MET A 230 4.09 -3.14 4.20
N LEU A 231 3.16 -2.39 4.78
CA LEU A 231 2.73 -2.57 6.16
C LEU A 231 1.43 -3.38 6.23
N THR A 232 1.16 -3.97 7.40
CA THR A 232 -0.09 -4.68 7.70
C THR A 232 -1.35 -3.83 7.57
N ALA A 233 -1.23 -2.50 7.65
CA ALA A 233 -2.30 -1.53 7.48
C ALA A 233 -1.68 -0.15 7.19
N ASP A 234 -2.48 0.84 6.78
CA ASP A 234 -2.00 2.21 6.63
C ASP A 234 -1.54 2.77 8.01
N PRO A 235 -0.25 3.12 8.18
CA PRO A 235 0.27 3.58 9.46
C PRO A 235 -0.33 4.92 9.91
N ARG A 236 -0.96 5.67 9.01
CA ARG A 236 -1.68 6.93 9.35
C ARG A 236 -3.02 6.65 10.03
N ILE A 237 -3.57 5.46 9.85
CA ILE A 237 -4.83 5.01 10.47
C ILE A 237 -4.53 4.12 11.69
N VAL A 238 -3.56 3.22 11.57
CA VAL A 238 -3.20 2.24 12.60
C VAL A 238 -1.76 2.44 13.04
N ASN A 239 -1.57 3.04 14.21
CA ASN A 239 -0.23 3.31 14.76
C ASN A 239 0.59 2.04 15.06
N LYS A 240 -0.08 0.89 15.28
CA LYS A 240 0.56 -0.41 15.53
C LYS A 240 0.87 -1.19 14.25
N ALA A 241 0.66 -0.60 13.07
CA ALA A 241 0.99 -1.26 11.82
C ALA A 241 2.49 -1.54 11.75
N PHE A 242 2.86 -2.72 11.27
CA PHE A 242 4.25 -3.13 11.13
C PHE A 242 4.54 -3.61 9.71
N SER A 243 5.80 -3.57 9.33
CA SER A 243 6.25 -3.96 7.99
C SER A 243 6.20 -5.48 7.80
N LEU A 244 5.75 -5.89 6.62
CA LEU A 244 5.71 -7.28 6.22
C LEU A 244 7.06 -7.65 5.61
N PRO A 245 7.72 -8.71 6.08
CA PRO A 245 9.00 -9.13 5.49
C PRO A 245 8.79 -9.69 4.07
N GLU A 246 7.67 -10.36 3.83
CA GLU A 246 7.44 -11.12 2.61
C GLU A 246 5.95 -11.25 2.24
N LEU A 247 5.66 -11.09 0.96
CA LEU A 247 4.35 -11.21 0.31
C LEU A 247 4.45 -12.01 -0.99
N SER A 248 3.37 -12.71 -1.33
CA SER A 248 3.22 -13.23 -2.69
C SER A 248 2.78 -12.11 -3.63
N TYR A 249 3.01 -12.27 -4.93
CA TYR A 249 2.50 -11.29 -5.90
C TYR A 249 0.99 -11.09 -5.79
N THR A 250 0.24 -12.16 -5.57
CA THR A 250 -1.21 -12.08 -5.45
C THR A 250 -1.61 -11.29 -4.21
N GLU A 251 -0.97 -11.53 -3.06
CA GLU A 251 -1.21 -10.75 -1.83
C GLU A 251 -0.87 -9.27 -2.02
N ALA A 252 0.27 -8.96 -2.64
CA ALA A 252 0.68 -7.59 -2.92
C ALA A 252 -0.31 -6.90 -3.89
N MET A 253 -0.75 -7.59 -4.94
CA MET A 253 -1.74 -7.07 -5.90
C MET A 253 -3.07 -6.76 -5.22
N GLU A 254 -3.57 -7.66 -4.38
CA GLU A 254 -4.84 -7.49 -3.65
C GLU A 254 -4.76 -6.31 -2.65
N LEU A 255 -3.68 -6.23 -1.86
CA LEU A 255 -3.45 -5.11 -0.95
C LEU A 255 -3.40 -3.77 -1.70
N SER A 256 -2.66 -3.73 -2.81
CA SER A 256 -2.49 -2.50 -3.59
C SER A 256 -3.75 -2.09 -4.34
N TYR A 257 -4.55 -3.04 -4.80
CA TYR A 257 -5.84 -2.77 -5.42
C TYR A 257 -6.80 -2.09 -4.44
N PHE A 258 -6.87 -2.60 -3.20
CA PHE A 258 -7.78 -2.08 -2.17
C PHE A 258 -7.20 -0.95 -1.31
N GLY A 259 -6.10 -0.31 -1.72
CA GLY A 259 -5.68 0.97 -1.16
C GLY A 259 -4.26 1.07 -0.62
N ALA A 260 -3.48 -0.02 -0.59
CA ALA A 260 -2.06 0.05 -0.24
C ALA A 260 -1.24 0.63 -1.40
N LYS A 261 -1.17 1.96 -1.49
CA LYS A 261 -0.67 2.75 -2.63
C LYS A 261 0.84 2.68 -2.92
N VAL A 262 1.57 1.69 -2.39
CA VAL A 262 3.04 1.62 -2.50
C VAL A 262 3.49 1.14 -3.88
N ILE A 263 2.79 0.17 -4.46
CA ILE A 263 3.07 -0.36 -5.80
C ILE A 263 1.77 -0.44 -6.61
N TYR A 264 1.84 -0.21 -7.91
CA TYR A 264 0.67 -0.30 -8.78
C TYR A 264 0.59 -1.70 -9.41
N PRO A 265 -0.51 -2.48 -9.24
CA PRO A 265 -0.53 -3.90 -9.60
C PRO A 265 -0.06 -4.25 -11.03
N PRO A 266 -0.48 -3.52 -12.09
CA PRO A 266 0.00 -3.79 -13.44
C PRO A 266 1.51 -3.68 -13.64
N THR A 267 2.21 -2.90 -12.82
CA THR A 267 3.67 -2.72 -12.96
C THR A 267 4.45 -3.97 -12.56
N MET A 268 3.83 -4.85 -11.77
CA MET A 268 4.45 -6.10 -11.32
C MET A 268 4.40 -7.22 -12.38
N ILE A 269 3.59 -7.09 -13.43
CA ILE A 269 3.33 -8.16 -14.40
C ILE A 269 4.62 -8.69 -15.07
N PRO A 270 5.55 -7.85 -15.59
CA PRO A 270 6.77 -8.36 -16.21
C PRO A 270 7.62 -9.18 -15.23
N ALA A 271 7.78 -8.68 -14.01
CA ALA A 271 8.50 -9.35 -12.93
C ALA A 271 7.82 -10.67 -12.54
N PHE A 272 6.49 -10.67 -12.41
CA PHE A 272 5.69 -11.86 -12.12
C PHE A 272 5.89 -12.96 -13.17
N LEU A 273 5.81 -12.62 -14.47
CA LEU A 273 5.97 -13.59 -15.56
C LEU A 273 7.38 -14.20 -15.61
N LYS A 274 8.42 -13.40 -15.31
CA LYS A 274 9.82 -13.84 -15.27
C LYS A 274 10.25 -14.40 -13.92
N ARG A 275 9.36 -14.40 -12.92
CA ARG A 275 9.61 -14.81 -11.52
C ARG A 275 10.74 -14.03 -10.84
N ILE A 276 10.87 -12.73 -11.17
CA ILE A 276 11.92 -11.85 -10.63
C ILE A 276 11.41 -11.15 -9.38
N PRO A 277 11.95 -11.41 -8.18
CA PRO A 277 11.46 -10.79 -6.94
C PRO A 277 11.52 -9.25 -7.00
N ILE A 278 10.49 -8.61 -6.43
CA ILE A 278 10.45 -7.17 -6.21
C ILE A 278 10.69 -6.90 -4.73
N VAL A 279 11.57 -5.96 -4.39
CA VAL A 279 11.89 -5.61 -3.00
C VAL A 279 11.54 -4.15 -2.75
N ILE A 280 10.60 -3.88 -1.85
CA ILE A 280 10.22 -2.50 -1.49
C ILE A 280 11.10 -2.06 -0.32
N LYS A 281 11.90 -1.01 -0.53
CA LYS A 281 12.86 -0.47 0.43
C LYS A 281 12.62 1.02 0.71
N ASN A 282 13.21 1.50 1.80
CA ASN A 282 13.10 2.89 2.22
C ASN A 282 14.42 3.64 2.00
N THR A 283 14.37 4.70 1.18
CA THR A 283 15.51 5.57 0.86
C THR A 283 16.10 6.23 2.12
N PHE A 284 15.28 6.47 3.13
CA PHE A 284 15.69 7.14 4.38
C PHE A 284 16.06 6.16 5.50
N ASN A 285 15.80 4.87 5.31
CA ASN A 285 16.16 3.80 6.25
C ASN A 285 16.90 2.68 5.50
N ILE A 286 18.16 2.94 5.17
CA ILE A 286 19.00 2.10 4.29
C ILE A 286 19.19 0.68 4.83
N ASN A 287 19.18 0.51 6.15
CA ASN A 287 19.38 -0.78 6.81
C ASN A 287 18.10 -1.64 6.84
N PHE A 288 16.95 -1.08 6.46
CA PHE A 288 15.71 -1.85 6.37
C PHE A 288 15.84 -2.91 5.28
N ALA A 289 15.62 -4.17 5.64
CA ALA A 289 15.75 -5.31 4.73
C ALA A 289 14.82 -5.21 3.52
N GLY A 290 13.66 -4.56 3.69
CA GLY A 290 12.64 -4.43 2.67
C GLY A 290 11.49 -5.42 2.85
N THR A 291 10.41 -5.20 2.09
CA THR A 291 9.38 -6.22 1.85
C THR A 291 9.65 -6.92 0.54
N TYR A 292 9.82 -8.24 0.58
CA TYR A 292 9.99 -9.07 -0.62
C TYR A 292 8.64 -9.49 -1.19
N ILE A 293 8.42 -9.22 -2.48
CA ILE A 293 7.29 -9.71 -3.26
C ILE A 293 7.83 -10.74 -4.25
N LYS A 294 7.49 -12.02 -4.06
CA LYS A 294 8.04 -13.12 -4.87
C LYS A 294 7.06 -14.28 -5.04
N HIS A 295 7.43 -15.24 -5.89
CA HIS A 295 6.73 -16.52 -6.00
C HIS A 295 7.14 -17.46 -4.86
N GLY A 296 6.18 -18.23 -4.36
CA GLY A 296 6.44 -19.27 -3.35
C GLY A 296 6.90 -18.67 -2.03
N THR A 297 5.96 -18.12 -1.26
CA THR A 297 6.29 -17.48 0.01
C THR A 297 6.58 -18.49 1.11
N SER A 298 7.39 -18.07 2.08
CA SER A 298 7.59 -18.83 3.31
C SER A 298 6.27 -18.89 4.10
N PRO A 299 5.96 -20.03 4.75
CA PRO A 299 4.79 -20.12 5.62
C PRO A 299 4.80 -19.01 6.66
N SER A 300 3.68 -18.29 6.75
CA SER A 300 3.49 -17.18 7.67
C SER A 300 2.61 -17.62 8.83
N ASN A 301 3.02 -17.30 10.06
CA ASN A 301 2.17 -17.52 11.25
C ASN A 301 1.05 -16.46 11.37
N LEU A 302 1.10 -15.41 10.55
CA LEU A 302 0.07 -14.37 10.55
C LEU A 302 -1.24 -14.91 9.95
N PRO A 303 -2.40 -14.67 10.60
CA PRO A 303 -3.69 -15.15 10.09
C PRO A 303 -4.12 -14.45 8.80
N ILE A 304 -3.73 -13.18 8.65
CA ILE A 304 -3.83 -12.39 7.41
C ILE A 304 -2.50 -11.65 7.20
N LYS A 305 -2.22 -11.22 5.97
CA LYS A 305 -1.05 -10.39 5.68
C LYS A 305 -1.30 -8.91 5.86
N GLY A 306 -2.50 -8.44 5.56
CA GLY A 306 -2.76 -7.01 5.67
C GLY A 306 -4.23 -6.65 5.58
N ILE A 307 -4.46 -5.38 5.89
CA ILE A 307 -5.75 -4.71 5.85
C ILE A 307 -5.56 -3.47 4.99
N SER A 308 -6.39 -3.32 3.97
CA SER A 308 -6.36 -2.20 3.03
C SER A 308 -7.74 -1.57 2.95
N SER A 309 -7.79 -0.26 2.67
CA SER A 309 -9.05 0.45 2.55
C SER A 309 -9.09 1.48 1.44
N ILE A 310 -10.29 1.70 0.90
CA ILE A 310 -10.60 2.77 -0.04
C ILE A 310 -11.53 3.76 0.68
N ASP A 311 -11.03 4.98 0.90
CA ASP A 311 -11.65 5.98 1.76
C ASP A 311 -13.02 6.46 1.27
N GLU A 312 -13.19 6.60 -0.05
CA GLU A 312 -14.42 7.16 -0.62
C GLU A 312 -14.88 6.34 -1.82
N ILE A 313 -16.05 5.74 -1.66
CA ILE A 313 -16.80 5.09 -2.72
C ILE A 313 -18.27 5.52 -2.68
N SER A 314 -18.92 5.35 -3.82
CA SER A 314 -20.35 5.42 -3.96
C SER A 314 -20.87 4.06 -4.40
N ILE A 315 -21.95 3.60 -3.78
CA ILE A 315 -22.66 2.40 -4.22
C ILE A 315 -23.79 2.79 -5.16
N LEU A 316 -23.96 2.02 -6.23
CA LEU A 316 -25.16 2.00 -7.05
C LEU A 316 -25.80 0.62 -6.95
N ASN A 317 -27.13 0.60 -6.88
CA ASN A 317 -27.91 -0.63 -6.87
C ASN A 317 -28.88 -0.65 -8.05
N LEU A 318 -28.78 -1.68 -8.89
CA LEU A 318 -29.75 -1.98 -9.93
C LEU A 318 -30.59 -3.16 -9.46
N SER A 319 -31.88 -2.94 -9.21
CA SER A 319 -32.81 -3.97 -8.71
C SER A 319 -34.08 -4.05 -9.55
N GLY A 320 -34.71 -5.23 -9.55
CA GLY A 320 -36.04 -5.38 -10.10
C GLY A 320 -36.44 -6.83 -10.37
N SER A 321 -37.73 -7.11 -10.19
CA SER A 321 -38.32 -8.43 -10.46
C SER A 321 -38.17 -8.88 -11.92
N GLY A 322 -38.00 -7.93 -12.86
CA GLY A 322 -37.77 -8.23 -14.26
C GLY A 322 -36.39 -8.82 -14.59
N MET A 323 -35.45 -8.80 -13.64
CA MET A 323 -34.10 -9.39 -13.79
C MET A 323 -34.06 -10.89 -13.55
N VAL A 324 -34.99 -11.41 -12.73
CA VAL A 324 -34.95 -12.80 -12.25
C VAL A 324 -35.06 -13.79 -13.41
N GLY A 325 -34.07 -14.67 -13.55
CA GLY A 325 -34.07 -15.75 -14.54
C GLY A 325 -33.89 -15.27 -15.99
N LYS A 326 -33.50 -14.01 -16.20
CA LYS A 326 -33.22 -13.45 -17.52
C LYS A 326 -31.75 -13.09 -17.66
N ALA A 327 -31.07 -13.84 -18.52
CA ALA A 327 -29.70 -13.51 -18.92
C ALA A 327 -29.64 -12.13 -19.62
N GLY A 328 -28.59 -11.36 -19.34
CA GLY A 328 -28.22 -10.18 -20.14
C GLY A 328 -28.23 -8.83 -19.42
N PHE A 329 -28.92 -8.69 -18.28
CA PHE A 329 -28.91 -7.42 -17.52
C PHE A 329 -27.51 -7.05 -17.02
N SER A 330 -26.81 -8.00 -16.39
CA SER A 330 -25.42 -7.82 -15.94
C SER A 330 -24.48 -7.53 -17.11
N GLY A 331 -24.60 -8.27 -18.21
CA GLY A 331 -23.79 -8.07 -19.42
C GLY A 331 -23.96 -6.67 -20.02
N ARG A 332 -25.21 -6.19 -20.13
CA ARG A 332 -25.51 -4.82 -20.60
C ARG A 332 -24.95 -3.76 -19.65
N LEU A 333 -25.17 -3.93 -18.35
CA LEU A 333 -24.68 -2.99 -17.33
C LEU A 333 -23.16 -2.84 -17.39
N PHE A 334 -22.40 -3.95 -17.34
CA PHE A 334 -20.94 -3.87 -17.32
C PHE A 334 -20.33 -3.48 -18.66
N SER A 335 -20.98 -3.80 -19.79
CA SER A 335 -20.58 -3.31 -21.11
C SER A 335 -20.75 -1.79 -21.22
N LEU A 336 -21.85 -1.26 -20.71
CA LEU A 336 -22.10 0.19 -20.62
C LEU A 336 -21.01 0.88 -19.80
N LEU A 337 -20.77 0.40 -18.58
CA LEU A 337 -19.77 0.99 -17.68
C LEU A 337 -18.36 0.94 -18.29
N SER A 338 -17.98 -0.19 -18.91
CA SER A 338 -16.69 -0.34 -19.57
C SER A 338 -16.52 0.59 -20.77
N ARG A 339 -17.53 0.72 -21.63
CA ARG A 339 -17.50 1.62 -22.79
C ARG A 339 -17.30 3.08 -22.36
N GLU A 340 -17.91 3.45 -21.24
CA GLU A 340 -17.87 4.80 -20.67
C GLU A 340 -16.69 5.03 -19.71
N GLN A 341 -15.79 4.05 -19.62
CA GLN A 341 -14.58 4.03 -18.78
C GLN A 341 -14.86 4.28 -17.29
N ILE A 342 -15.99 3.79 -16.78
CA ILE A 342 -16.34 3.87 -15.36
C ILE A 342 -15.70 2.69 -14.64
N ASN A 343 -14.79 2.99 -13.72
CA ASN A 343 -14.06 1.96 -12.98
C ASN A 343 -14.91 1.41 -11.82
N VAL A 344 -15.25 0.13 -11.90
CA VAL A 344 -15.96 -0.59 -10.84
C VAL A 344 -14.95 -1.19 -9.87
N VAL A 345 -15.12 -0.88 -8.57
CA VAL A 345 -14.23 -1.30 -7.48
C VAL A 345 -14.65 -2.65 -6.90
N LEU A 346 -15.95 -2.86 -6.75
CA LEU A 346 -16.52 -4.04 -6.09
C LEU A 346 -17.88 -4.33 -6.72
N ILE A 347 -18.20 -5.61 -6.90
CA ILE A 347 -19.48 -6.09 -7.39
C ILE A 347 -20.03 -7.11 -6.38
N THR A 348 -21.30 -6.96 -6.00
CA THR A 348 -22.03 -7.95 -5.23
C THR A 348 -23.42 -8.13 -5.82
N GLN A 349 -23.88 -9.37 -5.92
CA GLN A 349 -25.16 -9.70 -6.52
C GLN A 349 -25.94 -10.58 -5.56
N SER A 350 -27.25 -10.31 -5.43
CA SER A 350 -28.14 -11.22 -4.72
C SER A 350 -28.26 -12.56 -5.45
N SER A 351 -28.34 -13.65 -4.68
CA SER A 351 -28.46 -15.02 -5.20
C SER A 351 -29.77 -15.26 -5.99
N SER A 352 -30.77 -14.41 -5.80
CA SER A 352 -32.03 -14.41 -6.56
C SER A 352 -31.93 -13.71 -7.92
N GLU A 353 -30.76 -13.16 -8.27
CA GLU A 353 -30.52 -12.30 -9.43
C GLU A 353 -31.41 -11.03 -9.46
N HIS A 354 -32.07 -10.71 -8.35
CA HIS A 354 -32.99 -9.60 -8.23
C HIS A 354 -32.27 -8.25 -8.14
N SER A 355 -30.99 -8.25 -7.77
CA SER A 355 -30.22 -7.03 -7.60
C SER A 355 -28.74 -7.21 -7.89
N ILE A 356 -28.15 -6.20 -8.52
CA ILE A 356 -26.71 -6.03 -8.71
C ILE A 356 -26.31 -4.73 -8.02
N THR A 357 -25.44 -4.83 -7.03
CA THR A 357 -24.87 -3.70 -6.33
C THR A 357 -23.39 -3.59 -6.70
N PHE A 358 -22.94 -2.40 -7.03
CA PHE A 358 -21.54 -2.17 -7.37
C PHE A 358 -21.03 -0.84 -6.84
N ALA A 359 -19.74 -0.78 -6.55
CA ALA A 359 -19.08 0.40 -6.02
C ALA A 359 -18.23 1.09 -7.10
N VAL A 360 -18.31 2.41 -7.15
CA VAL A 360 -17.51 3.28 -8.04
C VAL A 360 -16.91 4.43 -7.24
N LYS A 361 -16.02 5.20 -7.86
CA LYS A 361 -15.56 6.46 -7.28
C LYS A 361 -16.70 7.49 -7.28
N PRO A 362 -16.77 8.39 -6.28
CA PRO A 362 -17.83 9.41 -6.22
C PRO A 362 -17.93 10.29 -7.47
N ALA A 363 -16.79 10.63 -8.09
CA ALA A 363 -16.74 11.42 -9.33
C ALA A 363 -17.47 10.74 -10.51
N ASP A 364 -17.54 9.41 -10.53
CA ASP A 364 -18.18 8.65 -11.60
C ASP A 364 -19.65 8.30 -11.30
N SER A 365 -20.10 8.48 -10.05
CA SER A 365 -21.40 7.99 -9.58
C SER A 365 -22.59 8.59 -10.32
N LEU A 366 -22.62 9.91 -10.49
CA LEU A 366 -23.70 10.62 -11.18
C LEU A 366 -23.69 10.32 -12.69
N LYS A 367 -22.50 10.20 -13.28
CA LYS A 367 -22.35 9.79 -14.69
C LYS A 367 -22.92 8.37 -14.87
N ALA A 368 -22.53 7.43 -14.01
CA ALA A 368 -23.03 6.06 -14.03
C ALA A 368 -24.55 6.01 -13.90
N LEU A 369 -25.12 6.76 -12.95
CA LEU A 369 -26.56 6.83 -12.73
C LEU A 369 -27.32 7.29 -13.98
N SER A 370 -26.87 8.39 -14.58
CA SER A 370 -27.48 8.94 -15.80
C SER A 370 -27.43 7.95 -16.97
N LEU A 371 -26.29 7.29 -17.16
CA LEU A 371 -26.10 6.30 -18.21
C LEU A 371 -27.00 5.07 -18.02
N ILE A 372 -27.14 4.57 -16.79
CA ILE A 372 -27.97 3.40 -16.47
C ILE A 372 -29.45 3.73 -16.71
N ASN A 373 -29.91 4.91 -16.28
CA ASN A 373 -31.28 5.36 -16.53
C ASN A 373 -31.61 5.42 -18.04
N LYS A 374 -30.64 5.79 -18.86
CA LYS A 374 -30.79 5.82 -20.32
C LYS A 374 -30.74 4.43 -20.96
N GLU A 375 -29.79 3.60 -20.55
CA GLU A 375 -29.61 2.24 -21.09
C GLU A 375 -30.83 1.34 -20.80
N PHE A 376 -31.44 1.47 -19.62
CA PHE A 376 -32.56 0.65 -19.17
C PHE A 376 -33.91 1.38 -19.14
N GLU A 377 -34.07 2.45 -19.93
CA GLU A 377 -35.26 3.30 -19.92
C GLU A 377 -36.57 2.51 -20.12
N LEU A 378 -36.59 1.58 -21.07
CA LEU A 378 -37.78 0.77 -21.37
C LEU A 378 -38.15 -0.16 -20.21
N GLU A 379 -37.16 -0.76 -19.56
CA GLU A 379 -37.37 -1.65 -18.42
C GLU A 379 -37.82 -0.87 -17.16
N LEU A 380 -37.30 0.34 -16.96
CA LEU A 380 -37.73 1.25 -15.90
C LEU A 380 -39.19 1.70 -16.13
N GLN A 381 -39.54 2.13 -17.35
CA GLN A 381 -40.91 2.52 -17.70
C GLN A 381 -41.90 1.36 -17.58
N ALA A 382 -41.47 0.16 -17.97
CA ALA A 382 -42.26 -1.06 -17.83
C ALA A 382 -42.32 -1.60 -16.39
N LYS A 383 -41.71 -0.90 -15.41
CA LYS A 383 -41.62 -1.30 -14.00
C LYS A 383 -41.02 -2.69 -13.79
N LYS A 384 -40.14 -3.10 -14.71
CA LYS A 384 -39.33 -4.32 -14.62
C LYS A 384 -38.09 -4.10 -13.77
N LEU A 385 -37.61 -2.85 -13.72
CA LEU A 385 -36.54 -2.36 -12.87
C LEU A 385 -37.04 -1.24 -11.97
N GLU A 386 -36.43 -1.13 -10.81
CA GLU A 386 -36.52 0.02 -9.92
C GLU A 386 -35.50 1.07 -10.37
N TYR A 387 -35.80 2.35 -10.09
CA TYR A 387 -34.84 3.41 -10.36
C TYR A 387 -33.60 3.22 -9.49
N PRO A 388 -32.39 3.17 -10.08
CA PRO A 388 -31.16 3.01 -9.31
C PRO A 388 -30.94 4.22 -8.40
N GLU A 389 -30.47 3.94 -7.18
CA GLU A 389 -30.11 4.96 -6.20
C GLU A 389 -28.60 4.98 -5.99
N VAL A 390 -28.07 6.18 -5.67
CA VAL A 390 -26.66 6.38 -5.33
C VAL A 390 -26.53 6.61 -3.84
N GLU A 391 -25.76 5.76 -3.18
CA GLU A 391 -25.40 5.93 -1.77
C GLU A 391 -23.93 6.39 -1.66
N ASN A 392 -23.73 7.55 -1.05
CA ASN A 392 -22.42 8.19 -0.88
C ASN A 392 -21.92 8.08 0.57
N GLY A 393 -20.67 8.50 0.82
CA GLY A 393 -20.11 8.53 2.18
C GLY A 393 -19.76 7.14 2.71
N LEU A 394 -19.40 6.23 1.81
CA LEU A 394 -19.03 4.86 2.11
C LEU A 394 -17.54 4.62 1.86
N SER A 395 -17.01 3.57 2.47
CA SER A 395 -15.62 3.12 2.31
C SER A 395 -15.55 1.61 2.15
N VAL A 396 -14.54 1.13 1.44
CA VAL A 396 -14.21 -0.30 1.38
C VAL A 396 -13.14 -0.60 2.42
N LEU A 397 -13.33 -1.67 3.19
CA LEU A 397 -12.29 -2.32 3.99
C LEU A 397 -12.09 -3.73 3.45
N ALA A 398 -10.86 -4.11 3.16
CA ALA A 398 -10.50 -5.44 2.72
C ALA A 398 -9.42 -6.03 3.63
N ILE A 399 -9.59 -7.29 4.00
CA ILE A 399 -8.52 -8.10 4.59
C ILE A 399 -7.93 -9.00 3.51
N VAL A 400 -6.61 -9.16 3.53
CA VAL A 400 -5.86 -9.92 2.52
C VAL A 400 -4.93 -10.92 3.19
N GLY A 401 -4.90 -12.15 2.66
CA GLY A 401 -3.96 -13.20 3.07
C GLY A 401 -4.24 -14.51 2.34
N GLU A 402 -3.25 -15.39 2.21
CA GLU A 402 -3.46 -16.68 1.55
C GLU A 402 -4.37 -17.62 2.34
N ASN A 403 -4.98 -18.57 1.63
CA ASN A 403 -5.78 -19.66 2.20
C ASN A 403 -6.97 -19.23 3.07
N MET A 404 -7.45 -17.98 2.97
CA MET A 404 -8.56 -17.52 3.82
C MET A 404 -9.84 -18.35 3.62
N LYS A 405 -10.09 -18.84 2.40
CA LYS A 405 -11.21 -19.74 2.11
C LYS A 405 -11.11 -21.09 2.83
N ARG A 406 -9.88 -21.55 3.11
CA ARG A 406 -9.58 -22.85 3.74
C ARG A 406 -9.37 -22.76 5.24
N THR A 407 -9.33 -21.55 5.81
CA THR A 407 -9.16 -21.32 7.24
C THR A 407 -10.51 -20.94 7.86
N PRO A 408 -11.22 -21.88 8.53
CA PRO A 408 -12.48 -21.58 9.18
C PRO A 408 -12.32 -20.48 10.23
N GLY A 409 -13.32 -19.60 10.34
CA GLY A 409 -13.36 -18.56 11.36
C GLY A 409 -12.81 -17.20 10.94
N MET A 410 -12.15 -17.06 9.78
CA MET A 410 -11.61 -15.77 9.30
C MET A 410 -12.71 -14.71 9.09
N SER A 411 -13.73 -15.04 8.30
CA SER A 411 -14.88 -14.14 8.10
C SER A 411 -15.61 -13.87 9.41
N GLY A 412 -15.78 -14.91 10.26
CA GLY A 412 -16.42 -14.77 11.57
C GLY A 412 -15.68 -13.79 12.49
N LYS A 413 -14.34 -13.86 12.51
CA LYS A 413 -13.48 -12.95 13.27
C LYS A 413 -13.58 -11.51 12.76
N LEU A 414 -13.56 -11.30 11.44
CA LEU A 414 -13.77 -9.99 10.81
C LEU A 414 -15.11 -9.37 11.21
N PHE A 415 -16.23 -10.08 10.97
CA PHE A 415 -17.57 -9.55 11.26
C PHE A 415 -17.81 -9.38 12.76
N SER A 416 -17.24 -10.25 13.61
CA SER A 416 -17.30 -10.08 15.06
C SER A 416 -16.56 -8.82 15.52
N ALA A 417 -15.38 -8.54 14.96
CA ALA A 417 -14.61 -7.35 15.29
C ALA A 417 -15.37 -6.06 14.89
N LEU A 418 -15.96 -6.04 13.70
CA LEU A 418 -16.79 -4.92 13.24
C LEU A 418 -18.05 -4.75 14.09
N GLY A 419 -18.81 -5.81 14.31
CA GLY A 419 -20.06 -5.78 15.07
C GLY A 419 -19.89 -5.37 16.52
N ARG A 420 -18.85 -5.85 17.22
CA ARG A 420 -18.54 -5.46 18.61
C ARG A 420 -18.19 -3.98 18.75
N ASN A 421 -17.70 -3.36 17.68
CA ASN A 421 -17.36 -1.93 17.64
C ASN A 421 -18.48 -1.07 17.02
N GLY A 422 -19.69 -1.64 16.88
CA GLY A 422 -20.85 -0.93 16.34
C GLY A 422 -20.66 -0.48 14.90
N VAL A 423 -19.85 -1.18 14.10
CA VAL A 423 -19.65 -0.88 12.68
C VAL A 423 -20.65 -1.71 11.88
N ASN A 424 -21.55 -1.04 11.18
CA ASN A 424 -22.53 -1.70 10.32
C ASN A 424 -21.91 -2.03 8.95
N VAL A 425 -22.12 -3.26 8.48
CA VAL A 425 -21.67 -3.70 7.14
C VAL A 425 -22.79 -3.53 6.14
N ARG A 426 -22.56 -2.70 5.13
CA ARG A 426 -23.53 -2.36 4.09
C ARG A 426 -23.58 -3.37 2.95
N ALA A 427 -22.41 -3.88 2.58
CA ALA A 427 -22.24 -4.87 1.53
C ALA A 427 -21.00 -5.73 1.81
N ILE A 428 -21.00 -6.94 1.28
CA ILE A 428 -19.91 -7.91 1.41
C ILE A 428 -19.58 -8.39 0.00
N ALA A 429 -18.28 -8.47 -0.30
CA ALA A 429 -17.75 -9.22 -1.42
C ALA A 429 -16.73 -10.22 -0.90
N GLN A 430 -17.01 -11.49 -1.12
CA GLN A 430 -16.07 -12.59 -0.96
C GLN A 430 -16.16 -13.43 -2.23
N GLY A 431 -15.12 -13.36 -3.05
CA GLY A 431 -15.10 -13.99 -4.36
C GLY A 431 -14.66 -15.46 -4.33
N SER A 432 -14.34 -15.97 -5.51
CA SER A 432 -13.65 -17.25 -5.70
C SER A 432 -12.17 -17.20 -5.32
N SER A 433 -11.59 -16.01 -5.18
CA SER A 433 -10.20 -15.83 -4.72
C SER A 433 -10.10 -16.26 -3.26
N GLU A 434 -9.06 -17.04 -2.95
CA GLU A 434 -8.77 -17.45 -1.56
C GLU A 434 -8.06 -16.33 -0.77
N TYR A 435 -7.95 -15.12 -1.35
CA TYR A 435 -7.00 -14.08 -0.95
C TYR A 435 -7.61 -12.80 -0.37
N ASN A 436 -8.90 -12.53 -0.56
CA ASN A 436 -9.51 -11.30 -0.05
C ASN A 436 -10.92 -11.52 0.53
N ILE A 437 -11.26 -10.72 1.54
CA ILE A 437 -12.65 -10.50 2.00
C ILE A 437 -12.83 -8.99 2.12
N SER A 438 -13.78 -8.45 1.36
CA SER A 438 -14.03 -7.01 1.30
C SER A 438 -15.43 -6.68 1.82
N VAL A 439 -15.52 -5.61 2.60
CA VAL A 439 -16.77 -5.10 3.17
C VAL A 439 -16.91 -3.63 2.86
N ILE A 440 -18.15 -3.18 2.66
CA ILE A 440 -18.47 -1.76 2.56
C ILE A 440 -19.07 -1.30 3.88
N ILE A 441 -18.55 -0.20 4.41
CA ILE A 441 -18.95 0.40 5.68
C ILE A 441 -19.13 1.92 5.50
N SER A 442 -19.73 2.57 6.49
CA SER A 442 -19.76 4.04 6.54
C SER A 442 -18.35 4.61 6.61
N LYS A 443 -18.08 5.68 5.86
CA LYS A 443 -16.78 6.38 5.90
C LYS A 443 -16.44 6.89 7.29
N ALA A 444 -17.44 7.33 8.05
CA ALA A 444 -17.26 7.79 9.42
C ALA A 444 -16.70 6.70 10.35
N ASP A 445 -16.98 5.42 10.05
CA ASP A 445 -16.52 4.29 10.84
C ASP A 445 -15.18 3.72 10.37
N LEU A 446 -14.61 4.18 9.25
CA LEU A 446 -13.45 3.55 8.62
C LEU A 446 -12.25 3.40 9.57
N SER A 447 -11.85 4.50 10.22
CA SER A 447 -10.69 4.47 11.13
C SER A 447 -10.90 3.50 12.30
N LYS A 448 -12.09 3.53 12.92
CA LYS A 448 -12.48 2.60 13.99
C LYS A 448 -12.48 1.15 13.50
N ALA A 449 -13.02 0.90 12.31
CA ALA A 449 -13.09 -0.42 11.71
C ALA A 449 -11.71 -1.00 11.42
N VAL A 450 -10.83 -0.24 10.75
CA VAL A 450 -9.47 -0.71 10.42
C VAL A 450 -8.68 -1.00 11.70
N ASN A 451 -8.74 -0.14 12.72
CA ASN A 451 -8.08 -0.39 14.01
C ASN A 451 -8.66 -1.63 14.72
N ALA A 452 -9.98 -1.76 14.81
CA ALA A 452 -10.63 -2.91 15.45
C ALA A 452 -10.30 -4.24 14.77
N VAL A 453 -10.26 -4.24 13.43
CA VAL A 453 -9.88 -5.42 12.64
C VAL A 453 -8.39 -5.71 12.80
N HIS A 454 -7.53 -4.69 12.78
CA HIS A 454 -6.09 -4.86 13.02
C HIS A 454 -5.81 -5.47 14.39
N ASP A 455 -6.38 -4.90 15.46
CA ASP A 455 -6.26 -5.44 16.81
C ASP A 455 -6.80 -6.87 16.88
N ALA A 456 -7.94 -7.16 16.24
CA ALA A 456 -8.47 -8.52 16.25
C ALA A 456 -7.51 -9.52 15.62
N PHE A 457 -6.89 -9.20 14.49
CA PHE A 457 -6.04 -10.11 13.73
C PHE A 457 -4.57 -10.16 14.18
N TYR A 458 -4.02 -9.07 14.71
CA TYR A 458 -2.60 -8.92 15.02
C TYR A 458 -2.29 -8.63 16.48
N ALA A 459 -3.27 -8.25 17.32
CA ALA A 459 -2.97 -8.18 18.75
C ALA A 459 -2.72 -9.60 19.25
N ASP A 460 -1.60 -9.80 19.93
CA ASP A 460 -1.35 -10.97 20.77
C ASP A 460 -2.47 -11.04 21.80
N LEU A 461 -3.52 -11.79 21.49
CA LEU A 461 -4.61 -12.10 22.40
C LEU A 461 -4.10 -13.13 23.41
N LYS A 462 -3.08 -12.78 24.20
CA LYS A 462 -2.79 -13.53 25.42
C LYS A 462 -4.01 -13.37 26.32
N LYS A 463 -4.84 -14.40 26.42
CA LYS A 463 -5.95 -14.43 27.36
C LYS A 463 -5.36 -14.30 28.76
N THR A 464 -5.59 -13.17 29.40
CA THR A 464 -5.14 -12.97 30.78
C THR A 464 -6.10 -13.69 31.73
N LEU A 465 -5.59 -14.65 32.50
CA LEU A 465 -6.27 -15.25 33.65
C LEU A 465 -5.87 -14.49 34.92
N ASN A 466 -6.87 -13.92 35.60
CA ASN A 466 -6.68 -13.17 36.84
C ASN A 466 -6.95 -14.10 38.03
N VAL A 467 -5.90 -14.55 38.71
CA VAL A 467 -5.97 -15.60 39.74
C VAL A 467 -5.95 -14.99 41.14
N PHE A 468 -6.88 -15.42 41.99
CA PHE A 468 -6.95 -15.07 43.41
C PHE A 468 -6.76 -16.33 44.24
N CYS A 469 -5.74 -16.37 45.10
CA CYS A 469 -5.34 -17.57 45.83
C CYS A 469 -5.54 -17.42 47.34
N LEU A 470 -6.25 -18.36 47.97
CA LEU A 470 -6.24 -18.55 49.41
C LEU A 470 -5.23 -19.62 49.79
N GLY A 471 -4.53 -19.44 50.91
CA GLY A 471 -3.54 -20.38 51.37
C GLY A 471 -2.19 -20.14 50.71
N THR A 472 -1.26 -19.59 51.48
CA THR A 472 0.13 -19.34 51.06
C THR A 472 1.12 -20.31 51.73
N GLY A 473 0.61 -21.44 52.23
CA GLY A 473 1.42 -22.51 52.84
C GLY A 473 2.20 -23.30 51.80
N ASN A 474 2.63 -24.52 52.13
CA ASN A 474 3.46 -25.35 51.25
C ASN A 474 2.82 -25.60 49.87
N ILE A 475 1.49 -25.81 49.82
CA ILE A 475 0.76 -26.01 48.56
C ILE A 475 0.74 -24.72 47.72
N GLY A 476 0.40 -23.58 48.34
CA GLY A 476 0.41 -22.28 47.67
C GLY A 476 1.80 -21.88 47.14
N LYS A 477 2.86 -22.08 47.95
CA LYS A 477 4.26 -21.89 47.54
C LYS A 477 4.63 -22.71 46.31
N THR A 478 4.27 -24.00 46.32
CA THR A 478 4.54 -24.91 45.20
C THR A 478 3.78 -24.48 43.94
N LEU A 479 2.51 -24.08 44.08
CA LEU A 479 1.72 -23.56 42.96
C LEU A 479 2.33 -22.30 42.35
N PHE A 480 2.76 -21.34 43.18
CA PHE A 480 3.38 -20.11 42.68
C PHE A 480 4.69 -20.37 41.94
N GLN A 481 5.53 -21.28 42.44
CA GLN A 481 6.75 -21.72 41.74
C GLN A 481 6.43 -22.41 40.41
N GLN A 482 5.43 -23.29 40.38
CA GLN A 482 4.98 -23.93 39.15
C GLN A 482 4.46 -22.91 38.13
N LEU A 483 3.69 -21.91 38.58
CA LEU A 483 3.20 -20.84 37.73
C LEU A 483 4.36 -20.03 37.14
N VAL A 484 5.35 -19.61 37.93
CA VAL A 484 6.54 -18.89 37.44
C VAL A 484 7.27 -19.72 36.36
N ASN A 485 7.48 -21.01 36.61
CA ASN A 485 8.18 -21.89 35.67
C ASN A 485 7.40 -22.18 34.38
N GLN A 486 6.07 -22.21 34.45
CA GLN A 486 5.20 -22.57 33.32
C GLN A 486 4.64 -21.36 32.57
N MET A 487 4.73 -20.15 33.12
CA MET A 487 4.24 -18.93 32.48
C MET A 487 4.80 -18.71 31.06
N PRO A 488 6.11 -18.90 30.79
CA PRO A 488 6.64 -18.81 29.42
C PRO A 488 6.01 -19.85 28.49
N PHE A 489 5.92 -21.10 28.94
CA PHE A 489 5.31 -22.18 28.15
C PHE A 489 3.83 -21.88 27.83
N LEU A 490 3.05 -21.46 28.81
CA LEU A 490 1.63 -21.11 28.63
C LEU A 490 1.44 -19.89 27.72
N ALA A 491 2.35 -18.92 27.80
CA ALA A 491 2.33 -17.75 26.94
C ALA A 491 2.65 -18.09 25.47
N ASP A 492 3.58 -19.04 25.25
CA ASP A 492 4.07 -19.39 23.91
C ASP A 492 3.23 -20.48 23.23
N ASN A 493 2.60 -21.38 24.01
CA ASN A 493 1.90 -22.56 23.47
C ASN A 493 0.38 -22.51 23.65
N ASN A 494 -0.14 -21.64 24.51
CA ASN A 494 -1.56 -21.59 24.85
C ASN A 494 -2.18 -20.18 24.76
N ASP A 495 -1.42 -19.19 24.29
CA ASP A 495 -1.83 -17.77 24.27
C ASP A 495 -2.43 -17.32 25.61
N LEU A 496 -1.79 -17.73 26.72
CA LEU A 496 -2.33 -17.55 28.06
C LEU A 496 -1.33 -16.79 28.93
N GLN A 497 -1.77 -15.67 29.51
CA GLN A 497 -1.01 -14.97 30.52
C GLN A 497 -1.68 -15.15 31.87
N VAL A 498 -1.00 -15.74 32.84
CA VAL A 498 -1.53 -15.87 34.20
C VAL A 498 -1.02 -14.69 35.04
N LYS A 499 -1.91 -13.99 35.74
CA LYS A 499 -1.55 -12.95 36.71
C LYS A 499 -2.20 -13.27 38.05
N VAL A 500 -1.41 -13.34 39.11
CA VAL A 500 -1.93 -13.49 40.47
C VAL A 500 -2.27 -12.11 41.01
N MET A 501 -3.55 -11.87 41.26
CA MET A 501 -4.11 -10.56 41.60
C MET A 501 -4.36 -10.41 43.10
N GLY A 502 -4.44 -11.52 43.82
CA GLY A 502 -4.59 -11.50 45.27
C GLY A 502 -4.17 -12.81 45.91
N ILE A 503 -3.57 -12.70 47.09
CA ILE A 503 -3.17 -13.81 47.94
C ILE A 503 -3.60 -13.55 49.39
N SER A 504 -3.96 -14.60 50.13
CA SER A 504 -4.36 -14.48 51.53
C SER A 504 -3.92 -15.69 52.33
N ASN A 505 -3.43 -15.46 53.56
CA ASN A 505 -3.15 -16.51 54.54
C ASN A 505 -4.07 -16.35 55.77
N THR A 506 -3.77 -17.04 56.88
CA THR A 506 -4.61 -16.97 58.09
C THR A 506 -4.49 -15.66 58.86
N ARG A 507 -3.51 -14.81 58.53
CA ARG A 507 -3.17 -13.58 59.26
C ARG A 507 -3.33 -12.32 58.41
N LYS A 508 -2.87 -12.35 57.16
CA LYS A 508 -2.76 -11.20 56.25
C LYS A 508 -3.31 -11.52 54.86
N MET A 509 -3.73 -10.47 54.16
CA MET A 509 -4.14 -10.57 52.75
C MET A 509 -3.58 -9.41 51.92
N LEU A 510 -3.26 -9.68 50.66
CA LEU A 510 -2.76 -8.73 49.69
C LEU A 510 -3.56 -8.87 48.39
N LEU A 511 -4.04 -7.75 47.84
CA LEU A 511 -4.60 -7.72 46.49
C LEU A 511 -4.00 -6.55 45.73
N ASN A 512 -3.50 -6.79 44.52
CA ASN A 512 -2.89 -5.80 43.66
C ASN A 512 -3.51 -5.86 42.24
N PRO A 513 -4.24 -4.82 41.79
CA PRO A 513 -4.83 -4.76 40.45
C PRO A 513 -3.82 -4.81 39.28
N ASN A 514 -2.52 -4.60 39.54
CA ASN A 514 -1.46 -4.69 38.54
C ASN A 514 -0.78 -6.07 38.51
N GLY A 515 -1.12 -6.96 39.45
CA GLY A 515 -0.49 -8.26 39.66
C GLY A 515 0.53 -8.23 40.80
N ILE A 516 0.75 -9.39 41.41
CA ILE A 516 1.74 -9.63 42.48
C ILE A 516 2.96 -10.32 41.85
N ASP A 517 4.17 -9.85 42.18
CA ASP A 517 5.39 -10.51 41.71
C ASP A 517 5.60 -11.82 42.50
N LEU A 518 5.45 -12.95 41.80
CA LEU A 518 5.59 -14.28 42.39
C LEU A 518 7.02 -14.63 42.79
N ASN A 519 8.02 -13.82 42.47
CA ASN A 519 9.38 -14.01 43.00
C ASN A 519 9.55 -13.38 44.39
N ASN A 520 8.77 -12.34 44.72
CA ASN A 520 8.92 -11.54 45.95
C ASN A 520 7.65 -11.45 46.82
N TRP A 521 6.62 -12.24 46.49
CA TRP A 521 5.31 -12.15 47.13
C TRP A 521 5.31 -12.37 48.66
N GLU A 522 6.27 -13.13 49.20
CA GLU A 522 6.36 -13.38 50.66
C GLU A 522 6.66 -12.09 51.41
N GLN A 523 7.64 -11.33 50.90
CA GLN A 523 7.99 -10.03 51.45
C GLN A 523 6.85 -9.03 51.25
N GLU A 524 6.25 -8.98 50.05
CA GLU A 524 5.12 -8.10 49.77
C GLU A 524 3.91 -8.39 50.68
N LEU A 525 3.65 -9.64 51.05
CA LEU A 525 2.55 -10.01 51.95
C LEU A 525 2.88 -9.67 53.41
N ASP A 526 4.12 -9.88 53.83
CA ASP A 526 4.56 -9.60 55.21
C ASP A 526 4.63 -8.10 55.51
N GLU A 527 4.91 -7.26 54.52
CA GLU A 527 4.91 -5.79 54.62
C GLU A 527 3.49 -5.19 54.70
N GLN A 528 2.43 -5.98 54.47
CA GLN A 528 1.04 -5.49 54.49
C GLN A 528 0.43 -5.56 55.89
N ASP A 529 -0.25 -4.48 56.28
CA ASP A 529 -0.98 -4.41 57.55
C ASP A 529 -2.46 -4.81 57.44
N THR A 530 -2.89 -5.31 56.27
CA THR A 530 -4.29 -5.69 56.05
C THR A 530 -4.57 -7.08 56.66
N PRO A 531 -5.43 -7.19 57.70
CA PRO A 531 -5.76 -8.48 58.31
C PRO A 531 -6.52 -9.38 57.33
N ALA A 532 -6.29 -10.69 57.41
CA ALA A 532 -6.98 -11.65 56.57
C ALA A 532 -8.47 -11.72 56.91
N SER A 533 -9.31 -11.46 55.91
CA SER A 533 -10.77 -11.58 56.03
C SER A 533 -11.35 -12.09 54.72
N LEU A 534 -11.90 -13.31 54.74
CA LEU A 534 -12.48 -13.93 53.54
C LEU A 534 -13.63 -13.11 52.94
N PRO A 535 -14.61 -12.61 53.73
CA PRO A 535 -15.66 -11.75 53.20
C PRO A 535 -15.12 -10.48 52.55
N GLU A 536 -14.10 -9.85 53.14
CA GLU A 536 -13.48 -8.64 52.58
C GLU A 536 -12.63 -8.94 51.34
N PHE A 537 -11.91 -10.06 51.32
CA PHE A 537 -11.13 -10.52 50.18
C PHE A 537 -12.03 -10.76 48.96
N ILE A 538 -13.16 -11.46 49.15
CA ILE A 538 -14.16 -11.68 48.10
C ILE A 538 -14.80 -10.36 47.67
N LYS A 539 -15.11 -9.46 48.62
CA LYS A 539 -15.66 -8.13 48.31
C LYS A 539 -14.69 -7.31 47.46
N LYS A 540 -13.41 -7.26 47.82
CA LYS A 540 -12.36 -6.56 47.06
C LYS A 540 -12.14 -7.20 45.69
N MET A 541 -12.08 -8.52 45.61
CA MET A 541 -12.00 -9.27 44.34
C MET A 541 -13.16 -8.91 43.40
N ARG A 542 -14.41 -8.92 43.89
CA ARG A 542 -15.59 -8.53 43.11
C ARG A 542 -15.56 -7.06 42.71
N ALA A 543 -15.09 -6.18 43.60
CA ALA A 543 -14.95 -4.75 43.31
C ALA A 543 -13.91 -4.45 42.22
N MET A 544 -12.88 -5.29 42.07
CA MET A 544 -11.88 -5.15 40.99
C MET A 544 -12.46 -5.43 39.60
N ASN A 545 -13.57 -6.19 39.52
CA ASN A 545 -14.33 -6.45 38.28
C ASN A 545 -13.46 -6.84 37.06
N LEU A 546 -12.44 -7.69 37.29
CA LEU A 546 -11.53 -8.13 36.25
C LEU A 546 -12.15 -9.26 35.40
N PRO A 547 -11.88 -9.33 34.08
CA PRO A 547 -12.33 -10.43 33.24
C PRO A 547 -11.56 -11.73 33.54
N ASN A 548 -12.12 -12.89 33.22
CA ASN A 548 -11.46 -14.20 33.33
C ASN A 548 -10.84 -14.48 34.72
N CYS A 549 -11.58 -14.16 35.80
CA CYS A 549 -11.13 -14.40 37.16
C CYS A 549 -11.20 -15.88 37.55
N VAL A 550 -10.17 -16.39 38.22
CA VAL A 550 -10.12 -17.73 38.81
C VAL A 550 -9.84 -17.61 40.30
N PHE A 551 -10.65 -18.27 41.12
CA PHE A 551 -10.43 -18.34 42.56
C PHE A 551 -9.90 -19.72 42.93
N VAL A 552 -8.76 -19.77 43.61
CA VAL A 552 -8.05 -21.00 43.94
C VAL A 552 -7.90 -21.11 45.45
N ASP A 553 -8.34 -22.23 46.00
CA ASP A 553 -8.21 -22.54 47.42
C ASP A 553 -7.09 -23.56 47.64
N ASN A 554 -5.98 -23.12 48.23
CA ASN A 554 -4.80 -23.89 48.58
C ASN A 554 -4.62 -23.99 50.11
N THR A 555 -5.71 -23.90 50.88
CA THR A 555 -5.66 -23.94 52.36
C THR A 555 -5.50 -25.33 52.97
N ALA A 556 -5.45 -26.37 52.13
CA ALA A 556 -5.30 -27.77 52.53
C ALA A 556 -3.95 -28.13 53.17
#